data_AF-A0A533URA1-F1
#
_entry.id   AF-A0A533URA1-F1
#
_cell.length_a   1.000
_cell.length_b   1.000
_cell.length_c   1.000
_cell.angle_alpha   90.00
_cell.angle_beta   90.00
_cell.angle_gamma   90.00
#
_symmetry.space_group_name_H-M   'P 1'
#
loop_
_entity.id
_entity.type
_entity.pdbx_description
1 polymer ?
#
loop_
_entity_poly.entity_id
_entity_poly.type
_entity_poly.pdbx_seq_one_letter_code
_entity_poly.pdbx_strand_id
1 'polypeptide(L)'
;MKYRGRMEIIAMILQTAAEGTTKTRIMYAAYLSFQQVNDYLEFLQENDLLQYENETGFYRVTEKGYTFLRISNELNDLTSFKNSVFNDTFGI
;
A
#
# COMPACT_ATOMS: atom_id res chain seq x y z
N MET A 1 -19.76 -3.33 -3.55
CA MET A 1 -18.60 -2.51 -3.13
C MET A 1 -17.50 -3.46 -2.66
N LYS A 2 -16.37 -3.51 -3.37
CA LYS A 2 -15.20 -4.27 -2.91
C LYS A 2 -14.60 -3.48 -1.76
N TYR A 3 -14.69 -4.00 -0.53
CA TYR A 3 -14.01 -3.38 0.60
C TYR A 3 -12.51 -3.41 0.31
N ARG A 4 -11.86 -2.25 0.36
CA ARG A 4 -10.40 -2.20 0.23
C ARG A 4 -9.79 -2.85 1.46
N GLY A 5 -8.99 -3.88 1.23
CA GLY A 5 -8.28 -4.54 2.32
C GLY A 5 -7.22 -3.62 2.91
N ARG A 6 -6.90 -3.80 4.20
CA ARG A 6 -5.78 -3.08 4.84
C ARG A 6 -4.48 -3.21 4.04
N MET A 7 -4.21 -4.39 3.48
CA MET A 7 -3.04 -4.62 2.63
C MET A 7 -3.04 -3.79 1.34
N GLU A 8 -4.21 -3.59 0.72
CA GLU A 8 -4.34 -2.77 -0.49
C GLU A 8 -4.07 -1.29 -0.20
N ILE A 9 -4.56 -0.80 0.94
CA ILE A 9 -4.28 0.58 1.41
C ILE A 9 -2.78 0.74 1.69
N ILE A 10 -2.17 -0.21 2.40
CA ILE A 10 -0.73 -0.19 2.69
C ILE A 10 0.08 -0.18 1.40
N ALA A 11 -0.20 -1.09 0.46
CA ALA A 11 0.49 -1.15 -0.82
C ALA A 11 0.35 0.16 -1.60
N MET A 12 -0.84 0.77 -1.61
CA MET A 12 -1.09 2.06 -2.27
C MET A 12 -0.29 3.21 -1.64
N ILE A 13 -0.22 3.27 -0.30
CA ILE A 13 0.58 4.27 0.41
C ILE A 13 2.06 4.12 0.05
N LEU A 14 2.60 2.91 0.18
CA LEU A 14 4.01 2.63 -0.10
C LEU A 14 4.34 2.93 -1.57
N GLN A 15 3.48 2.52 -2.52
CA GLN A 15 3.70 2.80 -3.93
C GLN A 15 3.66 4.31 -4.25
N THR A 16 2.79 5.07 -3.58
CA THR A 16 2.74 6.54 -3.72
C THR A 16 4.00 7.21 -3.15
N ALA A 17 4.62 6.61 -2.13
CA ALA A 17 5.79 7.14 -1.44
C ALA A 17 7.14 6.66 -2.02
N ALA A 18 7.15 5.79 -3.04
CA ALA A 18 8.38 5.21 -3.59
C ALA A 18 9.39 6.28 -4.05
N GLU A 19 8.91 7.33 -4.71
CA GLU A 19 9.75 8.45 -5.18
C GLU A 19 9.93 9.58 -4.13
N GLY A 20 9.36 9.42 -2.94
CA GLY A 20 9.22 10.49 -1.96
C GLY A 20 7.96 11.32 -2.20
N THR A 21 7.17 11.54 -1.16
CA THR A 21 5.90 12.26 -1.33
C THR A 21 5.42 12.94 -0.05
N THR A 22 4.44 13.83 -0.15
CA THR A 22 3.83 14.47 1.02
C THR A 22 2.66 13.65 1.56
N LYS A 23 2.38 13.80 2.87
CA LYS A 23 1.19 13.23 3.51
C LYS A 23 -0.11 13.55 2.74
N THR A 24 -0.24 14.78 2.25
CA THR A 24 -1.41 15.22 1.48
C THR A 24 -1.58 14.39 0.20
N ARG A 25 -0.49 14.10 -0.52
CA ARG A 25 -0.55 13.29 -1.73
C ARG A 25 -0.90 11.83 -1.43
N ILE A 26 -0.38 11.28 -0.34
CA ILE A 26 -0.77 9.94 0.17
C ILE A 26 -2.27 9.90 0.49
N MET A 27 -2.77 10.90 1.20
CA MET A 27 -4.17 10.99 1.60
C MET A 27 -5.11 10.97 0.39
N TYR A 28 -4.80 11.78 -0.64
CA TYR A 28 -5.60 11.82 -1.87
C TYR A 28 -5.46 10.54 -2.69
N ALA A 29 -4.24 10.00 -2.86
CA ALA A 29 -4.02 8.77 -3.61
C ALA A 29 -4.75 7.58 -2.98
N ALA A 30 -4.71 7.48 -1.65
CA ALA A 30 -5.32 6.40 -0.90
C ALA A 30 -6.77 6.65 -0.47
N TYR A 31 -7.39 7.77 -0.85
CA TYR A 31 -8.75 8.16 -0.44
C TYR A 31 -8.96 8.00 1.08
N LEU A 32 -8.02 8.50 1.88
CA LEU A 32 -8.05 8.41 3.33
C LEU A 32 -8.52 9.74 3.94
N SER A 33 -9.20 9.68 5.08
CA SER A 33 -9.39 10.86 5.92
C SER A 33 -8.07 11.28 6.58
N PHE A 34 -8.01 12.51 7.11
CA PHE A 34 -6.84 12.99 7.85
C PHE A 34 -6.46 12.07 9.02
N GLN A 35 -7.46 11.56 9.75
CA GLN A 35 -7.24 10.62 10.85
C GLN A 35 -6.70 9.29 10.34
N GLN A 36 -7.34 8.71 9.32
CA GLN A 36 -6.90 7.43 8.77
C GLN A 36 -5.48 7.48 8.23
N VAL A 37 -5.11 8.53 7.48
CA VAL A 37 -3.75 8.63 6.95
C VAL A 37 -2.72 8.76 8.08
N ASN A 38 -3.04 9.41 9.20
CA ASN A 38 -2.14 9.43 10.35
C ASN A 38 -1.95 8.04 10.94
N ASP A 39 -3.04 7.32 11.21
CA ASP A 39 -2.99 5.99 11.81
C ASP A 39 -2.17 5.03 10.94
N TYR A 40 -2.32 5.10 9.61
CA TYR A 40 -1.52 4.31 8.68
C TYR A 40 -0.05 4.75 8.62
N LEU A 41 0.23 6.06 8.59
CA LEU A 41 1.61 6.55 8.56
C LEU A 41 2.36 6.18 9.84
N GLU A 42 1.73 6.30 11.00
CA GLU A 42 2.28 5.86 12.29
C GLU A 42 2.57 4.36 12.25
N PHE A 43 1.58 3.53 11.92
CA PHE A 43 1.74 2.09 11.79
C PHE A 43 2.90 1.70 10.85
N LEU A 44 3.00 2.33 9.68
CA LEU A 44 4.04 2.02 8.70
C LEU A 44 5.44 2.44 9.17
N GLN A 45 5.55 3.55 9.90
CA GLN A 45 6.82 4.00 10.49
C GLN A 45 7.25 3.11 11.65
N GLU A 46 6.33 2.75 12.56
CA GLU A 46 6.60 1.82 13.66
C GLU A 46 7.08 0.45 13.16
N ASN A 47 6.58 0.02 12.00
CA ASN A 47 6.96 -1.24 11.37
C ASN A 47 8.15 -1.12 10.41
N ASP A 48 8.82 0.03 10.34
CA ASP A 48 9.97 0.29 9.47
C ASP A 48 9.67 0.03 7.98
N LEU A 49 8.45 0.33 7.53
CA LEU A 49 8.05 0.22 6.11
C LEU A 49 8.11 1.57 5.39
N LEU A 50 8.07 2.66 6.14
CA LEU A 50 8.04 4.03 5.65
C LEU A 50 8.84 4.92 6.62
N GLN A 51 9.52 5.92 6.09
CA GLN A 51 10.28 6.90 6.87
C GLN A 51 9.87 8.32 6.48
N TYR A 52 9.80 9.22 7.46
CA TYR A 52 9.65 10.66 7.23
C TYR A 52 11.01 11.36 7.23
N GLU A 53 11.30 12.11 6.17
CA GLU A 53 12.50 12.92 6.01
C GLU A 53 12.20 14.36 6.45
N ASN A 54 12.71 14.76 7.62
CA ASN A 54 12.46 16.10 8.17
C ASN A 54 12.97 17.25 7.26
N GLU A 55 14.02 17.01 6.48
CA GLU A 55 14.65 18.01 5.61
C GLU A 55 13.78 18.36 4.41
N THR A 56 13.12 17.37 3.81
CA THR A 56 12.29 17.50 2.60
C THR A 56 10.80 17.59 2.93
N GLY A 57 10.41 17.14 4.12
CA GLY A 57 9.01 16.95 4.51
C GLY A 57 8.35 15.78 3.77
N PHE A 58 9.13 14.86 3.22
CA PHE A 58 8.64 13.74 2.42
C PHE A 58 8.64 12.42 3.19
N TYR A 59 7.70 11.57 2.83
CA TYR A 59 7.68 10.17 3.20
C TYR A 59 8.34 9.35 2.09
N ARG A 60 9.27 8.48 2.48
CA ARG A 60 9.95 7.53 1.59
C ARG A 60 9.79 6.10 2.09
N VAL A 61 9.76 5.18 1.14
CA VAL A 61 9.71 3.74 1.41
C VAL A 61 11.10 3.27 1.83
N THR A 62 11.15 2.44 2.87
CA THR A 62 12.38 1.78 3.33
C THR A 62 12.64 0.51 2.52
N GLU A 63 13.82 -0.10 2.65
CA GLU A 63 14.11 -1.41 2.04
C GLU A 63 13.10 -2.50 2.44
N LYS A 64 12.68 -2.50 3.72
CA LYS A 64 11.66 -3.41 4.22
C LYS A 64 10.29 -3.12 3.61
N GLY A 65 9.95 -1.85 3.41
CA GLY A 65 8.75 -1.41 2.68
C GLY A 65 8.72 -1.90 1.24
N TYR A 66 9.84 -1.83 0.51
CA TYR A 66 9.95 -2.37 -0.84
C TYR A 66 9.80 -3.89 -0.88
N THR A 67 10.37 -4.58 0.12
CA THR A 67 10.20 -6.03 0.28
C THR A 67 8.73 -6.40 0.49
N PHE A 68 8.03 -5.65 1.35
CA PHE A 68 6.59 -5.82 1.54
C PHE A 68 5.81 -5.62 0.23
N LEU A 69 6.09 -4.54 -0.51
CA LEU A 69 5.44 -4.25 -1.79
C LEU A 69 5.59 -5.41 -2.78
N ARG A 70 6.81 -5.93 -2.93
CA ARG A 70 7.08 -7.07 -3.81
C ARG A 70 6.25 -8.29 -3.44
N ILE A 71 6.26 -8.69 -2.18
CA ILE A 71 5.49 -9.85 -1.68
C ILE A 71 3.99 -9.61 -1.88
N SER A 72 3.52 -8.38 -1.60
CA SER A 72 2.10 -8.03 -1.74
C SER A 72 1.62 -8.13 -3.20
N ASN A 73 2.47 -7.76 -4.15
CA ASN A 73 2.18 -7.90 -5.58
C ASN A 73 2.17 -9.38 -6.00
N GLU A 74 3.17 -10.16 -5.58
CA GLU A 74 3.23 -11.61 -5.86
C GLU A 74 1.97 -12.34 -5.33
N LEU A 75 1.48 -11.97 -4.14
CA LEU A 75 0.24 -12.51 -3.58
C LEU A 75 -1.01 -12.08 -4.37
N ASN A 76 -1.07 -10.82 -4.80
CA ASN A 76 -2.16 -10.33 -5.65
C ASN A 76 -2.20 -11.06 -6.99
N ASP A 77 -1.05 -11.37 -7.58
CA ASP A 77 -0.97 -12.12 -8.82
C ASP A 77 -1.49 -13.55 -8.63
N LEU A 78 -1.06 -14.25 -7.57
CA LEU A 78 -1.54 -15.61 -7.25
C LEU A 78 -3.06 -15.66 -7.01
N THR A 79 -3.60 -14.68 -6.29
CA THR A 79 -5.05 -14.62 -6.03
C THR A 79 -5.85 -14.28 -7.29
N SER A 80 -5.28 -13.46 -8.18
CA SER A 80 -5.88 -13.16 -9.48
C SER A 80 -5.88 -14.38 -10.41
N PHE A 81 -4.79 -15.16 -10.42
CA PHE A 81 -4.70 -16.44 -11.13
C PHE A 81 -5.72 -17.47 -10.65
N LYS A 82 -5.96 -17.55 -9.34
CA LYS A 82 -6.98 -18.47 -8.79
C LYS A 82 -8.38 -18.11 -9.28
N ASN A 83 -8.70 -16.83 -9.43
CA ASN A 83 -10.02 -16.41 -9.90
C ASN A 83 -10.22 -16.68 -11.40
N SER A 84 -9.18 -16.60 -12.24
CA SER A 84 -9.31 -16.96 -13.67
C SER A 84 -9.48 -18.48 -13.84
N VAL A 85 -8.67 -19.30 -13.17
CA VAL A 85 -8.79 -20.77 -13.27
C VAL A 85 -10.13 -21.28 -12.75
N PHE A 86 -10.67 -20.68 -11.67
CA PHE A 86 -12.01 -21.03 -11.19
C PHE A 86 -13.12 -20.61 -12.17
N ASN A 87 -13.04 -19.43 -12.78
CA ASN A 87 -14.02 -18.99 -13.79
C ASN A 87 -13.94 -19.82 -15.07
N ASP A 88 -12.73 -20.20 -15.50
CA ASP A 88 -12.51 -21.01 -16.70
C ASP A 88 -12.92 -22.48 -16.51
N THR A 89 -12.87 -23.00 -15.27
CA THR A 89 -13.20 -24.41 -14.96
C THR A 89 -14.69 -24.61 -14.62
N PHE A 90 -15.36 -23.61 -14.05
CA PHE A 90 -16.74 -23.75 -13.57
C PHE A 90 -17.78 -22.87 -14.27
N GLY A 91 -17.39 -22.09 -15.30
CA GLY A 91 -18.30 -21.50 -16.29
C GLY A 91 -19.59 -20.91 -15.72
N ILE A 92 -19.46 -19.87 -14.88
CA ILE A 92 -20.58 -19.02 -14.45
C ILE A 92 -20.33 -17.60 -14.92
#